data_AF-A0A1F3T4G9-F1
#
_entry.id   AF-A0A1F3T4G9-F1
#
_cell.length_a   1.000
_cell.length_b   1.000
_cell.length_c   1.000
_cell.angle_alpha   90.00
_cell.angle_beta   90.00
_cell.angle_gamma   90.00
#
_symmetry.space_group_name_H-M   'P 1'
#
loop_
_entity.id
_entity.type
_entity.pdbx_description
1 polymer ?
#
loop_
_entity_poly.entity_id
_entity_poly.type
_entity_poly.pdbx_seq_one_letter_code
_entity_poly.pdbx_strand_id
1 'polypeptide(L)'
;MKIHPAFVEPDVCQTSIELLREHCISALDPMKKMGVTSLAFADHQDFPQALESRKTAVTDVILFGGFLLRFLESGLWPDHHYRLWVVSTAVRDILVRLCGIPAKHIGLIPRYGILPAAEHPRRLPEIQHDPTALVFGGRISAVKNIECLLRTVSSLQIDHNCPVSLSLLGAFDDQYHSDYGRRAHNGYEEYLHSLVHALPWSRQPAFLQKMGREEWIKAAGDEPVLINLSSFMMEDFDVSLAQAQAAGWPAIISDWGGHRDAGGMNVMKISPQLIAHSHEPPGVQELKAKALASRLISRSFSFSSTLSGAALSEVPVPIHARELDHFRREFLQRTGPDAHLIYRESNECFADSPCGLRFFRSYRSLFSGLPPADETVVLINDLHDANLPELRHLRSLCLEILRLASLAKRSIVFLPIQNLDEVHHRMTFLQAQSVIVPFVEDGILPFLESWLISEPKASVRILFNSAQGKSSVETVTTILRAQDSLITYDDDLSNITRAAAGALA
;
A
#
# COMPACT_ATOMS: atom_id res chain seq x y z
N MET A 1 -0.47 -33.09 19.65
CA MET A 1 -1.79 -32.51 19.98
C MET A 1 -2.68 -32.66 18.75
N LYS A 2 -3.81 -33.39 18.81
CA LYS A 2 -4.76 -33.46 17.68
C LYS A 2 -5.81 -32.37 17.90
N ILE A 3 -5.78 -31.31 17.10
CA ILE A 3 -6.84 -30.28 17.11
C ILE A 3 -8.03 -30.93 16.40
N HIS A 4 -9.19 -30.96 17.06
CA HIS A 4 -10.39 -31.52 16.45
C HIS A 4 -10.83 -30.59 15.31
N PRO A 5 -11.14 -31.09 14.09
CA PRO A 5 -11.46 -30.26 12.92
C PRO A 5 -12.58 -29.24 13.15
N ALA A 6 -13.54 -29.55 14.04
CA ALA A 6 -14.61 -28.62 14.42
C ALA A 6 -14.15 -27.34 15.16
N PHE A 7 -12.89 -27.27 15.61
CA PHE A 7 -12.31 -26.08 16.23
C PHE A 7 -11.38 -25.30 15.30
N VAL A 8 -11.24 -25.71 14.04
CA VAL A 8 -10.57 -24.91 13.02
C VAL A 8 -11.65 -23.98 12.46
N GLU A 9 -11.62 -22.72 12.88
CA GLU A 9 -12.48 -21.71 12.25
C GLU A 9 -12.15 -21.67 10.75
N PRO A 10 -13.16 -21.69 9.87
CA PRO A 10 -12.92 -21.64 8.43
C PRO A 10 -12.18 -20.34 8.11
N ASP A 11 -11.06 -20.47 7.40
CA ASP A 11 -10.29 -19.31 6.94
C ASP A 11 -11.20 -18.43 6.08
N VAL A 12 -11.38 -17.18 6.52
CA VAL A 12 -12.22 -16.18 5.86
C VAL A 12 -11.73 -15.88 4.43
N CYS A 13 -10.46 -16.18 4.12
CA CYS A 13 -9.86 -16.04 2.80
C CYS A 13 -10.08 -17.24 1.88
N GLN A 14 -10.52 -18.39 2.41
CA GLN A 14 -10.57 -19.65 1.66
C GLN A 14 -11.42 -19.54 0.38
N THR A 15 -12.55 -18.83 0.44
CA THR A 15 -13.41 -18.60 -0.73
C THR A 15 -12.68 -17.82 -1.84
N SER A 16 -11.89 -16.81 -1.49
CA SER A 16 -11.09 -16.04 -2.45
C SER A 16 -9.94 -16.87 -3.02
N ILE A 17 -9.30 -17.70 -2.19
CA ILE A 17 -8.23 -18.61 -2.60
C ILE A 17 -8.75 -19.66 -3.59
N GLU A 18 -9.92 -20.26 -3.33
CA GLU A 18 -10.55 -21.24 -4.20
C GLU A 18 -10.95 -20.64 -5.55
N LEU A 19 -11.60 -19.47 -5.52
CA LEU A 19 -11.97 -18.73 -6.73
C LEU A 19 -10.73 -18.37 -7.56
N LEU A 20 -9.67 -17.84 -6.94
CA LEU A 20 -8.42 -17.52 -7.63
C LEU A 20 -7.75 -18.78 -8.20
N ARG A 21 -7.73 -19.89 -7.46
CA ARG A 21 -7.22 -21.19 -7.92
C ARG A 21 -7.94 -21.64 -9.19
N GLU A 22 -9.27 -21.67 -9.18
CA GLU A 22 -10.09 -22.08 -10.33
C GLU A 22 -9.76 -21.25 -11.58
N HIS A 23 -9.68 -19.94 -11.43
CA HIS A 23 -9.37 -19.04 -12.53
C HIS A 23 -7.92 -19.17 -13.03
N CYS A 24 -6.95 -19.35 -12.15
CA CYS A 24 -5.56 -19.63 -12.54
C CYS A 24 -5.43 -20.95 -13.31
N ILE A 25 -6.17 -21.99 -12.94
CA ILE A 25 -6.21 -23.25 -13.71
C ILE A 25 -6.71 -23.00 -15.12
N SER A 26 -7.82 -22.25 -15.26
CA SER A 26 -8.38 -21.89 -16.56
C SER A 26 -7.40 -21.04 -17.39
N ALA A 27 -6.74 -20.07 -16.77
CA ALA A 27 -5.79 -19.17 -17.43
C ALA A 27 -4.56 -19.91 -17.99
N LEU A 28 -4.11 -20.97 -17.29
CA LEU A 28 -2.94 -21.76 -17.67
C LEU A 28 -3.27 -22.96 -18.58
N ASP A 29 -4.54 -23.29 -18.79
CA ASP A 29 -4.96 -24.42 -19.63
C ASP A 29 -4.33 -24.39 -21.05
N PRO A 30 -4.26 -23.23 -21.74
CA PRO A 30 -3.60 -23.16 -23.05
C PRO A 30 -2.11 -23.54 -23.02
N MET A 31 -1.45 -23.42 -21.87
CA MET A 31 -0.02 -23.72 -21.69
C MET A 31 0.27 -25.20 -21.43
N LYS A 32 -0.77 -26.05 -21.29
CA LYS A 32 -0.58 -27.52 -21.16
C LYS A 32 0.21 -28.11 -22.31
N LYS A 33 0.02 -27.60 -23.53
CA LYS A 33 0.79 -28.02 -24.72
C LYS A 33 2.27 -27.62 -24.64
N MET A 34 2.61 -26.65 -23.81
CA MET A 34 3.97 -26.20 -23.53
C MET A 34 4.55 -26.85 -22.26
N GLY A 35 3.92 -27.91 -21.77
CA GLY A 35 4.38 -28.71 -20.65
C GLY A 35 3.95 -28.22 -19.27
N VAL A 36 3.07 -27.22 -19.16
CA VAL A 36 2.47 -26.82 -17.87
C VAL A 36 1.42 -27.86 -17.48
N THR A 37 1.79 -28.88 -16.71
CA THR A 37 0.92 -30.03 -16.44
C THR A 37 0.61 -30.24 -14.98
N SER A 38 1.44 -29.69 -14.09
CA SER A 38 1.46 -30.02 -12.67
C SER A 38 1.31 -28.75 -11.84
N LEU A 39 0.10 -28.22 -11.71
CA LEU A 39 -0.19 -27.00 -10.93
C LEU A 39 -0.29 -27.25 -9.41
N ALA A 40 0.53 -26.61 -8.59
CA ALA A 40 0.44 -26.61 -7.13
C ALA A 40 0.21 -25.17 -6.63
N PHE A 41 -0.70 -24.99 -5.68
CA PHE A 41 -1.16 -23.68 -5.23
C PHE A 41 -0.66 -23.42 -3.82
N ALA A 42 0.25 -22.47 -3.64
CA ALA A 42 1.07 -22.39 -2.44
C ALA A 42 0.26 -22.16 -1.14
N ASP A 43 -0.81 -21.39 -1.21
CA ASP A 43 -1.69 -21.10 -0.07
C ASP A 43 -2.92 -22.01 0.02
N HIS A 44 -3.01 -23.04 -0.81
CA HIS A 44 -4.08 -24.02 -0.70
C HIS A 44 -3.71 -25.14 0.29
N GLN A 45 -4.67 -25.60 1.09
CA GLN A 45 -4.49 -26.66 2.10
C GLN A 45 -3.91 -27.98 1.57
N ASP A 46 -4.02 -28.25 0.26
CA ASP A 46 -3.49 -29.44 -0.40
C ASP A 46 -2.04 -29.27 -0.92
N PHE A 47 -1.40 -28.12 -0.66
CA PHE A 47 -0.09 -27.79 -1.21
C PHE A 47 1.00 -28.83 -0.91
N PRO A 48 1.21 -29.28 0.35
CA PRO A 48 2.24 -30.29 0.63
C PRO A 48 1.99 -31.60 -0.12
N GLN A 49 0.73 -32.07 -0.14
CA GLN A 49 0.35 -33.29 -0.85
C GLN A 49 0.49 -33.11 -2.37
N ALA A 50 0.21 -31.91 -2.89
CA ALA A 50 0.39 -31.58 -4.29
C ALA A 50 1.87 -31.57 -4.71
N LEU A 51 2.80 -31.29 -3.80
CA LEU A 51 4.24 -31.40 -4.06
C LEU A 51 4.72 -32.87 -4.04
N GLU A 52 4.25 -33.67 -3.08
CA GLU A 52 4.71 -35.06 -2.87
C GLU A 52 4.11 -36.06 -3.87
N SER A 53 2.83 -35.90 -4.23
CA SER A 53 2.07 -36.90 -4.99
C SER A 53 2.46 -37.02 -6.47
N ARG A 54 3.37 -36.17 -6.96
CA ARG A 54 3.53 -35.93 -8.38
C ARG A 54 4.79 -36.56 -8.95
N LYS A 55 4.57 -37.53 -9.83
CA LYS A 55 5.60 -38.27 -10.57
C LYS A 55 6.21 -37.46 -11.74
N THR A 56 5.80 -36.20 -11.93
CA THR A 56 6.25 -35.35 -13.04
C THR A 56 7.64 -34.81 -12.80
N ALA A 57 8.45 -34.66 -13.85
CA ALA A 57 9.79 -34.10 -13.74
C ALA A 57 9.81 -32.61 -13.30
N VAL A 58 8.72 -31.87 -13.56
CA VAL A 58 8.61 -30.44 -13.22
C VAL A 58 7.22 -30.15 -12.62
N THR A 59 7.19 -29.40 -11.52
CA THR A 59 5.95 -28.91 -10.88
C THR A 59 5.82 -27.40 -11.04
N ASP A 60 4.66 -26.93 -11.52
CA ASP A 60 4.31 -25.52 -11.68
C ASP A 60 3.69 -25.01 -10.36
N VAL A 61 4.41 -24.19 -9.61
CA VAL A 61 3.97 -23.63 -8.32
C VAL A 61 3.43 -22.22 -8.53
N ILE A 62 2.15 -22.02 -8.22
CA ILE A 62 1.50 -20.70 -8.24
C ILE A 62 1.62 -20.09 -6.85
N LEU A 63 2.31 -18.96 -6.78
CA LEU A 63 2.54 -18.17 -5.60
C LEU A 63 1.59 -16.96 -5.60
N PHE A 64 0.69 -16.93 -4.62
CA PHE A 64 -0.11 -15.77 -4.24
C PHE A 64 -0.30 -15.77 -2.72
N GLY A 65 -0.84 -14.68 -2.15
CA GLY A 65 -1.02 -14.47 -0.72
C GLY A 65 0.32 -14.47 0.03
N GLY A 66 0.54 -15.50 0.85
CA GLY A 66 1.75 -15.77 1.63
C GLY A 66 2.98 -16.14 0.81
N PHE A 67 3.15 -15.62 -0.41
CA PHE A 67 4.22 -16.01 -1.33
C PHE A 67 5.62 -15.95 -0.72
N LEU A 68 5.88 -14.97 0.16
CA LEU A 68 7.19 -14.80 0.80
C LEU A 68 7.45 -15.90 1.84
N LEU A 69 6.43 -16.28 2.62
CA LEU A 69 6.50 -17.41 3.53
C LEU A 69 6.76 -18.72 2.76
N ARG A 70 6.06 -18.91 1.63
CA ARG A 70 6.22 -20.10 0.77
C ARG A 70 7.60 -20.18 0.13
N PHE A 71 8.18 -19.04 -0.24
CA PHE A 71 9.58 -18.98 -0.64
C PHE A 71 10.53 -19.36 0.50
N LEU A 72 10.27 -18.93 1.73
CA LEU A 72 11.10 -19.32 2.88
C LEU A 72 10.95 -20.80 3.27
N GLU A 73 9.81 -21.41 2.97
CA GLU A 73 9.59 -22.85 3.11
C GLU A 73 10.23 -23.69 2.01
N SER A 74 10.76 -23.07 0.94
CA SER A 74 11.24 -23.80 -0.23
C SER A 74 12.41 -24.74 0.05
N GLY A 75 13.12 -24.56 1.16
CA GLY A 75 14.17 -25.48 1.62
C GLY A 75 13.63 -26.83 2.13
N LEU A 76 12.31 -26.93 2.33
CA LEU A 76 11.61 -28.16 2.73
C LEU A 76 10.92 -28.85 1.55
N TRP A 77 10.92 -28.24 0.36
CA TRP A 77 10.26 -28.81 -0.80
C TRP A 77 11.00 -30.05 -1.30
N PRO A 78 10.31 -31.05 -1.89
CA PRO A 78 10.94 -32.22 -2.48
C PRO A 78 12.05 -31.89 -3.50
N ASP A 79 13.04 -32.77 -3.65
CA ASP A 79 14.20 -32.57 -4.53
C ASP A 79 13.85 -32.77 -6.03
N HIS A 80 13.11 -31.81 -6.60
CA HIS A 80 12.59 -31.80 -7.97
C HIS A 80 12.79 -30.44 -8.67
N HIS A 81 12.36 -30.31 -9.93
CA HIS A 81 12.33 -29.03 -10.63
C HIS A 81 10.97 -28.33 -10.47
N TYR A 82 11.02 -27.02 -10.34
CA TYR A 82 9.85 -26.16 -10.17
C TYR A 82 9.78 -25.08 -11.24
N ARG A 83 8.59 -24.68 -11.63
CA ARG A 83 8.33 -23.45 -12.39
C ARG A 83 7.49 -22.54 -11.50
N LEU A 84 8.01 -21.36 -11.20
CA LEU A 84 7.32 -20.43 -10.30
C LEU A 84 6.42 -19.52 -11.13
N TRP A 85 5.17 -19.38 -10.70
CA TRP A 85 4.17 -18.50 -11.31
C TRP A 85 3.66 -17.54 -10.25
N VAL A 86 3.48 -16.27 -10.61
CA VAL A 86 2.88 -15.25 -9.74
C VAL A 86 1.74 -14.54 -10.46
N VAL A 87 0.86 -13.90 -9.72
CA VAL A 87 -0.34 -13.20 -10.24
C VAL A 87 -0.20 -11.68 -10.27
N SER A 88 0.94 -11.14 -9.81
CA SER A 88 1.24 -9.72 -9.88
C SER A 88 2.69 -9.39 -10.21
N THR A 89 2.87 -8.29 -10.95
CA THR A 89 4.18 -7.70 -11.24
C THR A 89 4.92 -7.33 -9.97
N ALA A 90 4.24 -6.82 -8.94
CA ALA A 90 4.87 -6.43 -7.68
C ALA A 90 5.47 -7.64 -6.95
N VAL A 91 4.76 -8.77 -6.93
CA VAL A 91 5.27 -10.03 -6.35
C VAL A 91 6.48 -10.54 -7.13
N ARG A 92 6.41 -10.49 -8.47
CA ARG A 92 7.56 -10.84 -9.33
C ARG A 92 8.77 -9.99 -9.00
N ASP A 93 8.60 -8.68 -8.89
CA ASP A 93 9.66 -7.72 -8.59
C ASP A 93 10.31 -8.01 -7.22
N ILE A 94 9.52 -8.42 -6.23
CA ILE A 94 10.05 -8.81 -4.93
C ILE A 94 10.89 -10.09 -5.02
N LEU A 95 10.36 -11.14 -5.65
CA LEU A 95 11.10 -12.39 -5.79
C LEU A 95 12.42 -12.20 -6.57
N VAL A 96 12.41 -11.30 -7.57
CA VAL A 96 13.62 -10.98 -8.34
C VAL A 96 14.58 -10.11 -7.53
N ARG A 97 14.13 -8.97 -7.02
CA ARG A 97 15.01 -7.92 -6.48
C ARG A 97 15.36 -8.14 -5.01
N LEU A 98 14.42 -8.67 -4.22
CA LEU A 98 14.65 -8.93 -2.80
C LEU A 98 15.06 -10.37 -2.54
N CYS A 99 14.47 -11.37 -3.22
CA CYS A 99 14.83 -12.78 -3.01
C CYS A 99 15.98 -13.26 -3.92
N GLY A 100 16.32 -12.50 -4.97
CA GLY A 100 17.45 -12.79 -5.86
C GLY A 100 17.18 -13.86 -6.92
N ILE A 101 15.93 -14.29 -7.10
CA ILE A 101 15.57 -15.30 -8.10
C ILE A 101 15.63 -14.65 -9.50
N PRO A 102 16.39 -15.19 -10.47
CA PRO A 102 16.45 -14.60 -11.80
C PRO A 102 15.07 -14.57 -12.48
N ALA A 103 14.73 -13.46 -13.13
CA ALA A 103 13.39 -13.21 -13.69
C ALA A 103 12.91 -14.25 -14.72
N LYS A 104 13.82 -15.01 -15.34
CA LYS A 104 13.51 -16.12 -16.26
C LYS A 104 12.86 -17.33 -15.57
N HIS A 105 12.99 -17.45 -14.25
CA HIS A 105 12.42 -18.55 -13.46
C HIS A 105 11.02 -18.23 -12.91
N ILE A 106 10.53 -17.00 -13.12
CA ILE A 106 9.25 -16.54 -12.59
C ILE A 106 8.35 -16.10 -13.74
N GLY A 107 7.32 -16.91 -14.00
CA GLY A 107 6.24 -16.58 -14.92
C GLY A 107 5.24 -15.64 -14.25
N LEU A 108 4.63 -14.76 -15.04
CA LEU A 108 3.54 -13.88 -14.62
C LEU A 108 2.27 -14.34 -15.32
N ILE A 109 1.24 -14.69 -14.54
CA ILE A 109 -0.11 -14.94 -15.06
C ILE A 109 -0.80 -13.58 -15.20
N PRO A 110 -1.15 -13.12 -16.42
CA PRO A 110 -1.78 -11.82 -16.60
C PRO A 110 -3.12 -11.73 -15.88
N ARG A 111 -3.37 -10.60 -15.19
CA ARG A 111 -4.61 -10.35 -14.43
C ARG A 111 -5.87 -10.70 -15.22
N TYR A 112 -5.98 -10.18 -16.44
CA TYR A 112 -7.16 -10.37 -17.29
C TYR A 112 -7.20 -11.73 -18.01
N GLY A 113 -6.13 -12.52 -17.92
CA GLY A 113 -6.15 -13.94 -18.27
C GLY A 113 -6.77 -14.81 -17.16
N ILE A 114 -6.64 -14.38 -15.89
CA ILE A 114 -7.29 -15.02 -14.73
C ILE A 114 -8.78 -14.68 -14.73
N LEU A 115 -9.11 -13.39 -14.72
CA LEU A 115 -10.50 -12.93 -14.76
C LEU A 115 -10.64 -11.77 -15.75
N PRO A 116 -11.26 -12.01 -16.93
CA PRO A 116 -11.47 -10.96 -17.93
C PRO A 116 -12.32 -9.82 -17.38
N ALA A 117 -11.95 -8.58 -17.74
CA ALA A 117 -12.81 -7.42 -17.49
C ALA A 117 -14.03 -7.43 -18.42
N ALA A 118 -15.09 -6.73 -18.03
CA ALA A 118 -16.23 -6.51 -18.91
C ALA A 118 -15.80 -5.79 -20.21
N GLU A 119 -16.39 -6.18 -21.34
CA GLU A 119 -16.12 -5.54 -22.64
C GLU A 119 -16.54 -4.08 -22.67
N HIS A 120 -17.58 -3.73 -21.91
CA HIS A 120 -18.16 -2.39 -21.84
C HIS A 120 -18.18 -1.89 -20.38
N PRO A 121 -17.01 -1.51 -19.85
CA PRO A 121 -16.93 -0.98 -18.49
C PRO A 121 -17.72 0.32 -18.37
N ARG A 122 -18.49 0.47 -17.28
CA ARG A 122 -19.16 1.72 -16.95
C ARG A 122 -18.11 2.78 -16.61
N ARG A 123 -18.38 4.03 -16.98
CA ARG A 123 -17.51 5.16 -16.63
C ARG A 123 -17.62 5.45 -15.14
N LEU A 124 -16.53 5.97 -14.57
CA LEU A 124 -16.56 6.50 -13.22
C LEU A 124 -17.42 7.78 -13.20
N PRO A 125 -18.40 7.91 -12.29
CA PRO A 125 -19.27 9.10 -12.21
C PRO A 125 -18.50 10.35 -11.77
N GLU A 126 -19.06 11.54 -12.01
CA GLU A 126 -18.54 12.77 -11.40
C GLU A 126 -18.94 12.81 -9.92
N ILE A 127 -18.07 12.29 -9.03
CA ILE A 127 -18.32 12.14 -7.58
C ILE A 127 -18.88 13.42 -6.93
N GLN A 128 -18.49 14.60 -7.42
CA GLN A 128 -18.95 15.88 -6.90
C GLN A 128 -20.44 16.17 -7.19
N HIS A 129 -20.98 15.66 -8.29
CA HIS A 129 -22.30 16.04 -8.81
C HIS A 129 -23.28 14.86 -8.88
N ASP A 130 -22.78 13.67 -9.17
CA ASP A 130 -23.59 12.49 -9.42
C ASP A 130 -23.77 11.67 -8.13
N PRO A 131 -25.01 11.25 -7.81
CA PRO A 131 -25.24 10.28 -6.75
C PRO A 131 -24.37 9.04 -6.94
N THR A 132 -23.49 8.76 -5.98
CA THR A 132 -22.47 7.71 -6.13
C THR A 132 -22.53 6.71 -4.97
N ALA A 133 -22.85 5.45 -5.29
CA ALA A 133 -22.82 4.34 -4.34
C ALA A 133 -21.42 3.71 -4.30
N LEU A 134 -20.61 4.12 -3.32
CA LEU A 134 -19.31 3.51 -3.04
C LEU A 134 -19.49 2.18 -2.31
N VAL A 135 -18.78 1.16 -2.78
CA VAL A 135 -18.84 -0.20 -2.25
C VAL A 135 -17.42 -0.71 -2.01
N PHE A 136 -17.15 -1.19 -0.79
CA PHE A 136 -15.95 -1.97 -0.47
C PHE A 136 -16.36 -3.44 -0.30
N GLY A 137 -15.61 -4.37 -0.89
CA GLY A 137 -15.82 -5.80 -0.74
C GLY A 137 -14.58 -6.49 -0.18
N GLY A 138 -14.74 -7.29 0.88
CA GLY A 138 -13.66 -8.07 1.49
C GLY A 138 -13.61 -7.94 3.00
N ARG A 139 -12.57 -8.50 3.62
CA ARG A 139 -12.36 -8.39 5.07
C ARG A 139 -12.25 -6.93 5.48
N ILE A 140 -12.94 -6.55 6.55
CA ILE A 140 -12.93 -5.20 7.12
C ILE A 140 -11.84 -5.19 8.20
N SER A 141 -10.62 -4.82 7.80
CA SER A 141 -9.43 -4.83 8.67
C SER A 141 -8.55 -3.61 8.46
N ALA A 142 -7.64 -3.33 9.40
CA ALA A 142 -6.77 -2.17 9.34
C ALA A 142 -5.85 -2.21 8.11
N VAL A 143 -5.40 -3.39 7.66
CA VAL A 143 -4.58 -3.52 6.44
C VAL A 143 -5.31 -3.08 5.16
N LYS A 144 -6.65 -3.03 5.18
CA LYS A 144 -7.50 -2.56 4.09
C LYS A 144 -7.77 -1.04 4.17
N ASN A 145 -7.24 -0.37 5.19
CA ASN A 145 -7.33 1.08 5.42
C ASN A 145 -8.77 1.58 5.51
N ILE A 146 -9.63 0.84 6.23
CA ILE A 146 -11.05 1.19 6.38
C ILE A 146 -11.23 2.52 7.13
N GLU A 147 -10.35 2.85 8.07
CA GLU A 147 -10.35 4.15 8.75
C GLU A 147 -10.14 5.31 7.77
N CYS A 148 -9.17 5.15 6.86
CA CYS A 148 -8.89 6.14 5.83
C CYS A 148 -10.11 6.31 4.93
N LEU A 149 -10.72 5.20 4.50
CA LEU A 149 -11.93 5.20 3.70
C LEU A 149 -13.10 5.93 4.39
N LEU A 150 -13.37 5.62 5.66
CA LEU A 150 -14.43 6.26 6.44
C LEU A 150 -14.22 7.77 6.54
N ARG A 151 -13.00 8.21 6.88
CA ARG A 151 -12.65 9.63 6.97
C ARG A 151 -12.77 10.34 5.61
N THR A 152 -12.36 9.68 4.54
CA THR A 152 -12.46 10.24 3.17
C THR A 152 -13.91 10.40 2.76
N VAL A 153 -14.78 9.42 2.99
CA VAL A 153 -16.20 9.53 2.64
C VAL A 153 -16.91 10.57 3.49
N SER A 154 -16.62 10.63 4.80
CA SER A 154 -17.13 11.71 5.67
C SER A 154 -16.72 13.09 5.13
N SER A 155 -15.45 13.28 4.74
CA SER A 155 -14.98 14.53 4.15
C SER A 155 -15.64 14.84 2.79
N LEU A 156 -15.84 13.86 1.91
CA LEU A 156 -16.60 14.03 0.67
C LEU A 156 -18.02 14.53 0.94
N GLN A 157 -18.72 13.94 1.93
CA GLN A 157 -20.08 14.34 2.28
C GLN A 157 -20.16 15.72 2.93
N ILE A 158 -19.26 16.01 3.88
CA ILE A 158 -19.39 17.16 4.77
C ILE A 158 -18.58 18.37 4.26
N ASP A 159 -17.32 18.17 3.90
CA ASP A 159 -16.45 19.26 3.46
C ASP A 159 -16.73 19.64 2.00
N HIS A 160 -17.15 18.66 1.18
CA HIS A 160 -17.35 18.83 -0.26
C HIS A 160 -18.80 18.68 -0.73
N ASN A 161 -19.76 18.45 0.18
CA ASN A 161 -21.19 18.29 -0.13
C ASN A 161 -21.49 17.29 -1.26
N CYS A 162 -20.69 16.24 -1.40
CA CYS A 162 -20.84 15.24 -2.46
C CYS A 162 -21.98 14.27 -2.11
N PRO A 163 -22.86 13.89 -3.07
CA PRO A 163 -23.96 12.95 -2.86
C PRO A 163 -23.49 11.48 -2.86
N VAL A 164 -22.57 11.13 -1.95
CA VAL A 164 -21.96 9.80 -1.86
C VAL A 164 -22.55 8.97 -0.72
N SER A 165 -22.67 7.66 -0.91
CA SER A 165 -22.96 6.70 0.15
C SER A 165 -21.92 5.59 0.17
N LEU A 166 -21.66 4.98 1.34
CA LEU A 166 -20.69 3.90 1.48
C LEU A 166 -21.34 2.63 2.06
N SER A 167 -21.09 1.50 1.42
CA SER A 167 -21.38 0.17 1.95
C SER A 167 -20.09 -0.64 2.09
N LEU A 168 -19.87 -1.23 3.26
CA LEU A 168 -18.73 -2.09 3.58
C LEU A 168 -19.22 -3.53 3.69
N LEU A 169 -18.85 -4.37 2.71
CA LEU A 169 -19.35 -5.73 2.56
C LEU A 169 -18.26 -6.73 2.96
N GLY A 170 -18.45 -7.40 4.10
CA GLY A 170 -17.53 -8.45 4.56
C GLY A 170 -17.49 -8.60 6.08
N ALA A 171 -16.69 -9.56 6.55
CA ALA A 171 -16.48 -9.82 7.96
C ALA A 171 -15.38 -8.90 8.53
N PHE A 172 -15.51 -8.51 9.80
CA PHE A 172 -14.44 -7.85 10.53
C PHE A 172 -13.29 -8.82 10.80
N ASP A 173 -12.08 -8.26 10.86
CA ASP A 173 -10.84 -8.96 11.14
C ASP A 173 -9.85 -7.99 11.80
N ASP A 174 -9.12 -8.47 12.81
CA ASP A 174 -8.17 -7.69 13.60
C ASP A 174 -6.77 -7.60 12.93
N GLN A 175 -6.64 -8.02 11.66
CA GLN A 175 -5.40 -7.84 10.91
C GLN A 175 -4.97 -6.36 10.81
N TYR A 176 -3.70 -6.11 11.14
CA TYR A 176 -3.04 -4.82 11.08
C TYR A 176 -1.77 -4.88 10.22
N HIS A 177 -1.21 -3.72 9.88
CA HIS A 177 0.00 -3.62 9.06
C HIS A 177 1.25 -4.07 9.84
N SER A 178 1.44 -5.37 9.96
CA SER A 178 2.58 -5.96 10.67
C SER A 178 3.94 -5.59 10.06
N ASP A 179 3.98 -5.14 8.80
CA ASP A 179 5.19 -4.61 8.17
C ASP A 179 5.65 -3.24 8.73
N TYR A 180 4.85 -2.61 9.59
CA TYR A 180 5.20 -1.37 10.31
C TYR A 180 5.63 -1.61 11.76
N GLY A 181 5.62 -2.85 12.25
CA GLY A 181 5.99 -3.17 13.63
C GLY A 181 4.81 -3.64 14.48
N ARG A 182 5.08 -3.82 15.78
CA ARG A 182 4.07 -4.26 16.75
C ARG A 182 3.08 -3.15 17.09
N ARG A 183 1.79 -3.52 17.17
CA ARG A 183 0.74 -2.70 17.79
C ARG A 183 -0.17 -3.53 18.69
N ALA A 184 -0.63 -2.91 19.76
CA ALA A 184 -1.73 -3.44 20.54
C ALA A 184 -3.04 -3.09 19.81
N HIS A 185 -3.63 -4.05 19.12
CA HIS A 185 -4.96 -3.90 18.56
C HIS A 185 -5.73 -5.21 18.72
N ASN A 186 -6.74 -5.15 19.59
CA ASN A 186 -7.88 -6.06 19.60
C ASN A 186 -9.13 -5.18 19.53
N GLY A 187 -10.21 -5.68 18.94
CA GLY A 187 -11.49 -4.97 18.89
C GLY A 187 -11.53 -3.90 17.80
N TYR A 188 -11.07 -4.25 16.60
CA TYR A 188 -11.12 -3.36 15.44
C TYR A 188 -12.55 -2.98 15.06
N GLU A 189 -13.51 -3.89 15.22
CA GLU A 189 -14.94 -3.63 15.01
C GLU A 189 -15.45 -2.51 15.93
N GLU A 190 -15.21 -2.60 17.24
CA GLU A 190 -15.62 -1.59 18.22
C GLU A 190 -14.95 -0.24 17.94
N TYR A 191 -13.69 -0.26 17.53
CA TYR A 191 -12.97 0.94 17.12
C TYR A 191 -13.61 1.60 15.89
N LEU A 192 -13.94 0.83 14.85
CA LEU A 192 -14.60 1.36 13.65
C LEU A 192 -16.00 1.91 13.96
N HIS A 193 -16.78 1.23 14.81
CA HIS A 193 -18.07 1.77 15.26
C HIS A 193 -17.92 3.10 16.00
N SER A 194 -16.92 3.20 16.89
CA SER A 194 -16.59 4.43 17.60
C SER A 194 -16.17 5.55 16.64
N LEU A 195 -15.37 5.22 15.61
CA LEU A 195 -14.96 6.16 14.58
C LEU A 195 -16.16 6.66 13.75
N VAL A 196 -17.08 5.77 13.37
CA VAL A 196 -18.31 6.16 12.66
C VAL A 196 -19.18 7.09 13.49
N HIS A 197 -19.31 6.86 14.80
CA HIS A 197 -20.01 7.77 15.70
C HIS A 197 -19.33 9.13 15.86
N ALA A 198 -17.99 9.17 15.85
CA ALA A 198 -17.22 10.39 16.02
C ALA A 198 -17.18 11.28 14.76
N LEU A 199 -17.29 10.68 13.57
CA LEU A 199 -17.25 11.42 12.30
C LEU A 199 -18.61 12.06 11.96
N PRO A 200 -18.64 13.24 11.34
CA PRO A 200 -19.87 13.82 10.82
C PRO A 200 -20.29 13.13 9.52
N TRP A 201 -21.60 12.95 9.31
CA TRP A 201 -22.15 12.29 8.11
C TRP A 201 -23.44 12.97 7.65
N SER A 202 -23.62 13.08 6.34
CA SER A 202 -24.95 13.29 5.75
C SER A 202 -25.69 11.96 5.61
N ARG A 203 -24.94 10.87 5.37
CA ARG A 203 -25.42 9.49 5.35
C ARG A 203 -24.34 8.56 5.90
N GLN A 204 -24.61 7.96 7.06
CA GLN A 204 -23.70 7.01 7.69
C GLN A 204 -23.43 5.78 6.80
N PRO A 205 -22.23 5.18 6.89
CA PRO A 205 -21.87 3.98 6.16
C PRO A 205 -22.68 2.76 6.65
N ALA A 206 -22.97 1.84 5.75
CA ALA A 206 -23.62 0.57 6.07
C ALA A 206 -22.58 -0.55 6.16
N PHE A 207 -22.59 -1.31 7.27
CA PHE A 207 -21.82 -2.54 7.40
C PHE A 207 -22.72 -3.73 7.07
N LEU A 208 -22.37 -4.47 6.03
CA LEU A 208 -23.13 -5.62 5.56
C LEU A 208 -22.25 -6.87 5.68
N GLN A 209 -22.48 -7.65 6.75
CA GLN A 209 -21.65 -8.82 7.07
C GLN A 209 -22.17 -10.09 6.39
N LYS A 210 -21.28 -11.10 6.30
CA LYS A 210 -21.57 -12.49 5.91
C LYS A 210 -22.32 -12.63 4.58
N MET A 211 -21.60 -12.47 3.48
CA MET A 211 -22.12 -12.70 2.14
C MET A 211 -21.39 -13.87 1.46
N GLY A 212 -22.14 -14.69 0.74
CA GLY A 212 -21.58 -15.72 -0.12
C GLY A 212 -20.80 -15.14 -1.31
N ARG A 213 -20.00 -16.00 -1.96
CA ARG A 213 -19.08 -15.68 -3.08
C ARG A 213 -19.68 -14.78 -4.17
N GLU A 214 -20.95 -14.97 -4.51
CA GLU A 214 -21.65 -14.21 -5.57
C GLU A 214 -22.70 -13.23 -5.03
N GLU A 215 -23.00 -13.29 -3.73
CA GLU A 215 -24.08 -12.50 -3.13
C GLU A 215 -23.68 -11.03 -3.00
N TRP A 216 -22.40 -10.75 -2.76
CA TRP A 216 -21.93 -9.39 -2.53
C TRP A 216 -22.06 -8.48 -3.76
N ILE A 217 -21.82 -9.01 -4.96
CA ILE A 217 -22.03 -8.29 -6.23
C ILE A 217 -23.51 -7.91 -6.40
N LYS A 218 -24.43 -8.79 -5.99
CA LYS A 218 -25.89 -8.53 -6.04
C LYS A 218 -26.32 -7.56 -4.95
N ALA A 219 -25.73 -7.65 -3.76
CA ALA A 219 -26.05 -6.82 -2.61
C ALA A 219 -25.58 -5.36 -2.76
N ALA A 220 -24.60 -5.11 -3.63
CA ALA A 220 -24.09 -3.77 -3.92
C ALA A 220 -25.11 -2.83 -4.58
N GLY A 221 -26.21 -3.37 -5.11
CA GLY A 221 -27.29 -2.61 -5.74
C GLY A 221 -26.96 -2.15 -7.15
N ASP A 222 -27.68 -1.12 -7.60
CA ASP A 222 -27.55 -0.58 -8.95
C ASP A 222 -26.37 0.38 -9.05
N GLU A 223 -25.65 0.26 -10.16
CA GLU A 223 -24.55 1.14 -10.55
C GLU A 223 -23.42 1.40 -9.52
N PRO A 224 -22.97 0.42 -8.71
CA PRO A 224 -21.97 0.66 -7.68
C PRO A 224 -20.60 1.06 -8.26
N VAL A 225 -19.83 1.79 -7.45
CA VAL A 225 -18.43 2.11 -7.68
C VAL A 225 -17.61 1.37 -6.62
N LEU A 226 -16.72 0.48 -7.05
CA LEU A 226 -15.81 -0.17 -6.11
C LEU A 226 -14.83 0.87 -5.55
N ILE A 227 -14.61 0.87 -4.23
CA ILE A 227 -13.50 1.58 -3.61
C ILE A 227 -12.70 0.62 -2.74
N ASN A 228 -11.38 0.50 -3.00
CA ASN A 228 -10.48 -0.31 -2.21
C ASN A 228 -9.13 0.40 -2.00
N LEU A 229 -8.90 0.87 -0.78
CA LEU A 229 -7.68 1.60 -0.40
C LEU A 229 -6.63 0.70 0.25
N SER A 230 -6.72 -0.62 0.10
CA SER A 230 -5.79 -1.58 0.72
C SER A 230 -4.34 -1.25 0.47
N SER A 231 -3.53 -1.36 1.52
CA SER A 231 -2.07 -1.34 1.45
C SER A 231 -1.49 -2.58 2.13
N PHE A 232 -2.24 -3.69 2.10
CA PHE A 232 -1.80 -4.93 2.69
C PHE A 232 -0.55 -5.45 1.99
N MET A 233 0.47 -5.87 2.74
CA MET A 233 1.71 -6.36 2.15
C MET A 233 1.51 -7.61 1.28
N MET A 234 0.43 -8.37 1.46
CA MET A 234 0.07 -9.53 0.62
C MET A 234 -1.07 -9.23 -0.36
N GLU A 235 -1.36 -7.96 -0.65
CA GLU A 235 -2.33 -7.60 -1.68
C GLU A 235 -1.75 -7.82 -3.07
N ASP A 236 -1.89 -9.01 -3.62
CA ASP A 236 -1.25 -9.42 -4.87
C ASP A 236 -2.21 -9.61 -6.05
N PHE A 237 -3.51 -9.81 -5.80
CA PHE A 237 -4.49 -9.89 -6.88
C PHE A 237 -5.75 -9.08 -6.59
N ASP A 238 -6.26 -9.13 -5.36
CA ASP A 238 -7.58 -8.65 -4.99
C ASP A 238 -8.70 -9.22 -5.90
N VAL A 239 -9.26 -10.33 -5.42
CA VAL A 239 -10.37 -11.03 -6.08
C VAL A 239 -11.62 -10.15 -6.16
N SER A 240 -11.87 -9.30 -5.15
CA SER A 240 -13.05 -8.42 -5.14
C SER A 240 -12.98 -7.37 -6.25
N LEU A 241 -11.80 -6.77 -6.46
CA LEU A 241 -11.53 -5.87 -7.58
C LEU A 241 -11.70 -6.57 -8.91
N ALA A 242 -11.17 -7.79 -9.05
CA ALA A 242 -11.29 -8.55 -10.29
C ALA A 242 -12.77 -8.81 -10.63
N GLN A 243 -13.57 -9.25 -9.65
CA GLN A 243 -15.00 -9.49 -9.82
C GLN A 243 -15.76 -8.20 -10.19
N ALA A 244 -15.45 -7.07 -9.54
CA ALA A 244 -16.06 -5.79 -9.87
C ALA A 244 -15.74 -5.34 -11.31
N GLN A 245 -14.49 -5.53 -11.76
CA GLN A 245 -14.08 -5.24 -13.15
C GLN A 245 -14.77 -6.17 -14.16
N ALA A 246 -14.92 -7.46 -13.84
CA ALA A 246 -15.67 -8.42 -14.65
C ALA A 246 -17.16 -8.06 -14.73
N ALA A 247 -17.72 -7.46 -13.68
CA ALA A 247 -19.08 -6.91 -13.65
C ALA A 247 -19.18 -5.51 -14.31
N GLY A 248 -18.08 -4.97 -14.84
CA GLY A 248 -18.03 -3.67 -15.51
C GLY A 248 -18.16 -2.47 -14.59
N TRP A 249 -17.91 -2.63 -13.29
CA TRP A 249 -17.96 -1.54 -12.32
C TRP A 249 -16.75 -0.64 -12.47
N PRO A 250 -16.92 0.70 -12.35
CA PRO A 250 -15.78 1.58 -12.15
C PRO A 250 -15.16 1.33 -10.78
N ALA A 251 -13.86 1.61 -10.65
CA ALA A 251 -13.09 1.31 -9.45
C ALA A 251 -12.17 2.46 -9.04
N ILE A 252 -12.10 2.72 -7.75
CA ILE A 252 -11.17 3.63 -7.09
C ILE A 252 -10.26 2.77 -6.21
N ILE A 253 -9.02 2.57 -6.61
CA ILE A 253 -8.13 1.59 -5.96
C ILE A 253 -6.78 2.21 -5.60
N SER A 254 -6.11 1.67 -4.59
CA SER A 254 -4.71 2.02 -4.31
C SER A 254 -3.79 1.63 -5.48
N ASP A 255 -2.72 2.39 -5.73
CA ASP A 255 -1.63 2.00 -6.65
C ASP A 255 -0.62 1.12 -5.89
N TRP A 256 -1.07 -0.02 -5.40
CA TRP A 256 -0.34 -0.90 -4.49
C TRP A 256 -0.47 -2.37 -4.88
N GLY A 257 0.64 -3.11 -4.90
CA GLY A 257 0.64 -4.55 -5.13
C GLY A 257 -0.11 -4.96 -6.40
N GLY A 258 -1.04 -5.92 -6.29
CA GLY A 258 -1.89 -6.42 -7.37
C GLY A 258 -2.82 -5.39 -8.00
N HIS A 259 -3.19 -4.33 -7.27
CA HIS A 259 -3.98 -3.23 -7.83
C HIS A 259 -3.22 -2.46 -8.92
N ARG A 260 -1.88 -2.49 -8.89
CA ARG A 260 -1.05 -1.89 -9.95
C ARG A 260 -1.24 -2.56 -11.30
N ASP A 261 -1.60 -3.84 -11.31
CA ASP A 261 -1.84 -4.60 -12.54
C ASP A 261 -3.27 -4.40 -13.08
N ALA A 262 -4.17 -3.79 -12.30
CA ALA A 262 -5.48 -3.37 -12.78
C ALA A 262 -5.36 -2.10 -13.64
N GLY A 263 -5.97 -2.13 -14.82
CA GLY A 263 -6.09 -1.01 -15.74
C GLY A 263 -7.52 -0.82 -16.26
N GLY A 264 -7.66 0.07 -17.24
CA GLY A 264 -8.94 0.43 -17.85
C GLY A 264 -9.32 1.88 -17.62
N MET A 265 -10.11 2.44 -18.53
CA MET A 265 -10.52 3.85 -18.49
C MET A 265 -11.45 4.18 -17.32
N ASN A 266 -12.01 3.16 -16.65
CA ASN A 266 -12.89 3.30 -15.50
C ASN A 266 -12.20 2.98 -14.16
N VAL A 267 -10.87 2.82 -14.18
CA VAL A 267 -10.07 2.56 -12.98
C VAL A 267 -9.26 3.79 -12.62
N MET A 268 -9.55 4.33 -11.44
CA MET A 268 -8.82 5.43 -10.82
C MET A 268 -7.84 4.87 -9.79
N LYS A 269 -6.55 5.18 -9.97
CA LYS A 269 -5.49 4.77 -9.05
C LYS A 269 -5.14 5.88 -8.08
N ILE A 270 -5.13 5.53 -6.80
CA ILE A 270 -4.81 6.40 -5.68
C ILE A 270 -3.36 6.17 -5.26
N SER A 271 -2.57 7.24 -5.26
CA SER A 271 -1.19 7.19 -4.77
C SER A 271 -1.15 6.67 -3.33
N PRO A 272 -0.30 5.67 -3.00
CA PRO A 272 -0.18 5.15 -1.64
C PRO A 272 0.17 6.21 -0.59
N GLN A 273 0.77 7.34 -0.99
CA GLN A 273 1.09 8.45 -0.10
C GLN A 273 -0.14 9.18 0.43
N LEU A 274 -1.26 9.14 -0.30
CA LEU A 274 -2.53 9.72 0.12
C LEU A 274 -3.36 8.76 0.97
N ILE A 275 -2.93 7.50 1.09
CA ILE A 275 -3.61 6.48 1.87
C ILE A 275 -3.00 6.47 3.25
N ALA A 276 -3.84 6.69 4.25
CA ALA A 276 -3.42 6.63 5.64
C ALA A 276 -3.41 5.18 6.12
N HIS A 277 -2.44 4.83 6.95
CA HIS A 277 -2.40 3.52 7.62
C HIS A 277 -2.61 3.66 9.13
N SER A 278 -3.05 2.58 9.78
CA SER A 278 -3.42 2.59 11.20
C SER A 278 -2.26 2.97 12.12
N HIS A 279 -1.00 2.78 11.67
CA HIS A 279 0.18 3.18 12.42
C HIS A 279 0.41 4.70 12.49
N GLU A 280 -0.23 5.48 11.64
CA GLU A 280 -0.06 6.93 11.63
C GLU A 280 -0.87 7.61 12.75
N PRO A 281 -0.43 8.78 13.24
CA PRO A 281 -1.21 9.57 14.17
C PRO A 281 -2.58 9.96 13.58
N PRO A 282 -3.67 9.95 14.36
CA PRO A 282 -5.01 10.33 13.91
C PRO A 282 -5.08 11.65 13.12
N GLY A 283 -4.31 12.68 13.50
CA GLY A 283 -4.29 13.95 12.76
C GLY A 283 -3.67 13.83 11.35
N VAL A 284 -2.69 12.95 11.16
CA VAL A 284 -2.14 12.62 9.83
C VAL A 284 -3.15 11.83 9.01
N GLN A 285 -3.85 10.88 9.64
CA GLN A 285 -4.88 10.10 8.96
C GLN A 285 -6.01 11.00 8.45
N GLU A 286 -6.46 11.96 9.26
CA GLU A 286 -7.46 12.96 8.87
C GLU A 286 -6.96 13.83 7.70
N LEU A 287 -5.72 14.31 7.80
CA LEU A 287 -5.09 15.15 6.77
C LEU A 287 -5.04 14.42 5.41
N LYS A 288 -4.53 13.18 5.39
CA LYS A 288 -4.47 12.35 4.19
C LYS A 288 -5.86 12.05 3.63
N ALA A 289 -6.82 11.74 4.49
CA ALA A 289 -8.19 11.48 4.07
C ALA A 289 -8.85 12.69 3.39
N LYS A 290 -8.62 13.91 3.92
CA LYS A 290 -9.06 15.18 3.31
C LYS A 290 -8.36 15.45 1.98
N ALA A 291 -7.05 15.25 1.92
CA ALA A 291 -6.28 15.37 0.68
C ALA A 291 -6.81 14.40 -0.40
N LEU A 292 -7.13 13.16 0.00
CA LEU A 292 -7.74 12.16 -0.89
C LEU A 292 -9.13 12.59 -1.36
N ALA A 293 -10.01 13.06 -0.47
CA ALA A 293 -11.35 13.55 -0.84
C ALA A 293 -11.27 14.71 -1.84
N SER A 294 -10.44 15.71 -1.57
CA SER A 294 -10.17 16.83 -2.49
C SER A 294 -9.58 16.36 -3.83
N ARG A 295 -8.75 15.31 -3.80
CA ARG A 295 -8.21 14.73 -5.02
C ARG A 295 -9.30 14.06 -5.85
N LEU A 296 -10.18 13.25 -5.23
CA LEU A 296 -11.30 12.54 -5.87
C LEU A 296 -12.23 13.48 -6.65
N ILE A 297 -12.53 14.68 -6.12
CA ILE A 297 -13.38 15.67 -6.80
C ILE A 297 -12.66 16.35 -7.98
N SER A 298 -11.35 16.57 -7.88
CA SER A 298 -10.60 17.41 -8.85
C SER A 298 -10.33 16.73 -10.20
N ARG A 299 -10.68 15.45 -10.37
CA ARG A 299 -10.48 14.63 -11.59
C ARG A 299 -9.06 14.63 -12.16
N SER A 300 -8.08 15.05 -11.38
CA SER A 300 -6.71 15.27 -11.85
C SER A 300 -5.91 13.95 -11.94
N PHE A 301 -6.58 12.83 -12.17
CA PHE A 301 -6.01 11.49 -12.15
C PHE A 301 -5.53 11.04 -13.53
N SER A 302 -4.44 10.28 -13.51
CA SER A 302 -4.06 9.42 -14.62
C SER A 302 -4.98 8.20 -14.63
N PHE A 303 -5.90 8.14 -15.59
CA PHE A 303 -6.55 6.88 -15.92
C PHE A 303 -5.52 5.95 -16.55
N SER A 304 -5.55 4.68 -16.17
CA SER A 304 -4.71 3.68 -16.82
C SER A 304 -5.37 3.32 -18.16
N SER A 305 -4.95 3.99 -19.24
CA SER A 305 -5.52 3.78 -20.58
C SER A 305 -5.23 2.38 -21.13
N THR A 306 -4.20 1.72 -20.63
CA THR A 306 -3.80 0.38 -21.06
C THR A 306 -4.38 -0.67 -20.12
N LEU A 307 -5.42 -1.37 -20.57
CA LEU A 307 -5.58 -2.75 -20.14
C LEU A 307 -4.31 -3.46 -20.57
N SER A 308 -3.48 -3.85 -19.61
CA SER A 308 -2.34 -4.72 -19.89
C SER A 308 -2.90 -6.08 -20.30
N GLY A 309 -3.34 -6.20 -21.55
CA GLY A 309 -3.63 -7.47 -22.22
C GLY A 309 -2.32 -8.16 -22.58
N ALA A 310 -1.32 -8.11 -21.68
CA ALA A 310 -0.07 -8.79 -21.88
C ALA A 310 -0.41 -10.26 -22.16
N ALA A 311 0.07 -10.76 -23.30
CA ALA A 311 0.09 -12.19 -23.54
C ALA A 311 0.72 -12.86 -22.32
N LEU A 312 0.27 -14.08 -21.99
CA LEU A 312 0.93 -14.90 -20.97
C LEU A 312 2.44 -14.81 -21.18
N SER A 313 3.17 -14.56 -20.09
CA SER A 313 4.63 -14.52 -20.15
C SER A 313 5.15 -15.82 -20.78
N GLU A 314 6.36 -15.78 -21.35
CA GLU A 314 7.05 -17.01 -21.71
C GLU A 314 7.02 -18.00 -20.54
N VAL A 315 6.93 -19.30 -20.86
CA VAL A 315 6.95 -20.35 -19.84
C VAL A 315 8.27 -20.24 -19.07
N PRO A 316 8.24 -20.08 -17.74
CA PRO A 316 9.45 -19.88 -16.97
C PRO A 316 10.38 -21.10 -17.08
N VAL A 317 11.68 -20.83 -17.05
CA VAL A 317 12.71 -21.87 -17.03
C VAL A 317 12.61 -22.62 -15.69
N PRO A 318 12.51 -23.96 -15.69
CA PRO A 318 12.48 -24.73 -14.45
C PRO A 318 13.72 -24.45 -13.57
N ILE A 319 13.51 -24.35 -12.27
CA ILE A 319 14.55 -24.19 -11.24
C ILE A 319 14.60 -25.46 -10.37
N HIS A 320 15.79 -25.98 -10.11
CA HIS A 320 15.94 -27.15 -9.24
C HIS A 320 15.76 -26.76 -7.76
N ALA A 321 15.18 -27.64 -6.93
CA ALA A 321 14.95 -27.40 -5.49
C ALA A 321 16.19 -26.86 -4.76
N ARG A 322 17.35 -27.48 -5.01
CA ARG A 322 18.66 -27.05 -4.46
C ARG A 322 19.09 -25.64 -4.86
N GLU A 323 18.77 -25.21 -6.09
CA GLU A 323 19.06 -23.85 -6.57
C GLU A 323 18.11 -22.85 -5.92
N LEU A 324 16.83 -23.21 -5.78
CA LEU A 324 15.86 -22.39 -5.05
C LEU A 324 16.25 -22.23 -3.57
N ASP A 325 16.71 -23.31 -2.92
CA ASP A 325 17.24 -23.28 -1.55
C ASP A 325 18.53 -22.44 -1.44
N HIS A 326 19.35 -22.39 -2.49
CA HIS A 326 20.49 -21.48 -2.54
C HIS A 326 20.05 -20.01 -2.52
N PHE A 327 19.08 -19.60 -3.36
CA PHE A 327 18.53 -18.24 -3.32
C PHE A 327 17.90 -17.90 -1.96
N ARG A 328 17.21 -18.86 -1.34
CA ARG A 328 16.65 -18.72 0.02
C ARG A 328 17.74 -18.46 1.06
N ARG A 329 18.85 -19.21 1.04
CA ARG A 329 19.98 -18.99 1.97
C ARG A 329 20.66 -17.65 1.74
N GLU A 330 20.89 -17.27 0.49
CA GLU A 330 21.40 -15.94 0.10
C GLU A 330 20.50 -14.81 0.61
N PHE A 331 19.18 -14.97 0.47
CA PHE A 331 18.19 -14.05 1.00
C PHE A 331 18.31 -13.90 2.53
N LEU A 332 18.35 -15.01 3.27
CA LEU A 332 18.48 -14.99 4.73
C LEU A 332 19.80 -14.35 5.18
N GLN A 333 20.90 -14.64 4.48
CA GLN A 333 22.21 -14.06 4.77
C GLN A 333 22.25 -12.55 4.53
N ARG A 334 21.66 -12.06 3.43
CA ARG A 334 21.60 -10.63 3.10
C ARG A 334 20.64 -9.87 4.02
N THR A 335 19.50 -10.48 4.34
CA THR A 335 18.46 -9.84 5.15
C THR A 335 18.85 -9.82 6.63
N GLY A 336 19.60 -10.81 7.09
CA GLY A 336 20.06 -10.91 8.47
C GLY A 336 19.37 -12.04 9.23
N PRO A 337 19.89 -12.40 10.43
CA PRO A 337 19.42 -13.54 11.19
C PRO A 337 17.94 -13.44 11.55
N ASP A 338 17.40 -12.23 11.80
CA ASP A 338 16.00 -12.02 12.19
C ASP A 338 15.00 -12.32 11.07
N ALA A 339 15.44 -12.52 9.83
CA ALA A 339 14.55 -12.91 8.72
C ALA A 339 13.80 -14.23 8.97
N HIS A 340 14.27 -15.08 9.89
CA HIS A 340 13.55 -16.26 10.34
C HIS A 340 12.21 -15.95 11.03
N LEU A 341 12.00 -14.70 11.50
CA LEU A 341 10.74 -14.27 12.11
C LEU A 341 9.62 -14.16 11.06
N ILE A 342 9.94 -13.86 9.79
CA ILE A 342 8.98 -13.91 8.69
C ILE A 342 8.44 -15.35 8.53
N TYR A 343 9.35 -16.34 8.61
CA TYR A 343 8.99 -17.76 8.52
C TYR A 343 8.10 -18.22 9.71
N ARG A 344 8.19 -17.53 10.85
CA ARG A 344 7.33 -17.79 12.03
C ARG A 344 6.06 -16.95 12.04
N GLU A 345 5.74 -16.31 10.92
CA GLU A 345 4.59 -15.40 10.79
C GLU A 345 4.61 -14.25 11.81
N SER A 346 5.80 -13.88 12.31
CA SER A 346 6.01 -12.81 13.29
C SER A 346 6.55 -11.55 12.60
N ASN A 347 5.85 -11.10 11.56
CA ASN A 347 6.29 -9.98 10.70
C ASN A 347 6.46 -8.68 11.51
N GLU A 348 5.62 -8.45 12.50
CA GLU A 348 5.68 -7.31 13.42
C GLU A 348 6.96 -7.30 14.26
N CYS A 349 7.39 -8.48 14.74
CA CYS A 349 8.63 -8.61 15.49
C CYS A 349 9.85 -8.41 14.58
N PHE A 350 9.75 -8.87 13.32
CA PHE A 350 10.77 -8.63 12.32
C PHE A 350 10.88 -7.15 11.96
N ALA A 351 9.75 -6.48 11.74
CA ALA A 351 9.68 -5.06 11.36
C ALA A 351 10.29 -4.13 12.43
N ASP A 352 10.21 -4.51 13.71
CA ASP A 352 10.86 -3.79 14.81
C ASP A 352 12.40 -3.91 14.80
N SER A 353 12.97 -4.91 14.11
CA SER A 353 14.42 -5.04 13.99
C SER A 353 15.00 -4.06 12.96
N PRO A 354 16.25 -3.59 13.12
CA PRO A 354 16.88 -2.71 12.13
C PRO A 354 16.93 -3.30 10.72
N CYS A 355 17.03 -4.62 10.60
CA CYS A 355 17.10 -5.30 9.33
C CYS A 355 15.72 -5.50 8.69
N GLY A 356 14.69 -5.80 9.47
CA GLY A 356 13.31 -5.87 9.00
C GLY A 356 12.74 -4.53 8.61
N LEU A 357 13.10 -3.45 9.31
CA LEU A 357 12.77 -2.09 8.87
C LEU A 357 13.30 -1.78 7.47
N ARG A 358 14.58 -2.05 7.21
CA ARG A 358 15.19 -1.86 5.87
C ARG A 358 14.54 -2.75 4.82
N PHE A 359 14.26 -4.00 5.18
CA PHE A 359 13.58 -4.94 4.29
C PHE A 359 12.19 -4.43 3.91
N PHE A 360 11.33 -4.13 4.88
CA PHE A 360 9.97 -3.70 4.61
C PHE A 360 9.90 -2.34 3.92
N ARG A 361 10.84 -1.42 4.17
CA ARG A 361 10.96 -0.21 3.35
C ARG A 361 11.18 -0.53 1.86
N SER A 362 12.09 -1.46 1.56
CA SER A 362 12.34 -1.92 0.19
C SER A 362 11.14 -2.67 -0.39
N TYR A 363 10.48 -3.50 0.43
CA TYR A 363 9.25 -4.21 0.08
C TYR A 363 8.15 -3.25 -0.35
N ARG A 364 7.81 -2.28 0.51
CA ARG A 364 6.76 -1.28 0.27
C ARG A 364 7.07 -0.42 -0.96
N SER A 365 8.35 -0.09 -1.19
CA SER A 365 8.78 0.59 -2.41
C SER A 365 8.48 -0.23 -3.66
N LEU A 366 8.81 -1.53 -3.68
CA LEU A 366 8.50 -2.41 -4.82
C LEU A 366 6.99 -2.60 -4.99
N PHE A 367 6.24 -2.74 -3.89
CA PHE A 367 4.80 -2.90 -3.93
C PHE A 367 4.06 -1.65 -4.41
N SER A 368 4.49 -0.46 -3.99
CA SER A 368 3.92 0.81 -4.46
C SER A 368 4.43 1.25 -5.83
N GLY A 369 5.55 0.70 -6.30
CA GLY A 369 6.26 1.19 -7.48
C GLY A 369 6.93 2.55 -7.28
N LEU A 370 6.95 3.08 -6.06
CA LEU A 370 7.64 4.32 -5.70
C LEU A 370 9.11 4.02 -5.38
N PRO A 371 10.06 4.88 -5.78
CA PRO A 371 11.48 4.66 -5.49
C PRO A 371 11.74 4.67 -3.97
N PRO A 372 12.64 3.81 -3.46
CA PRO A 372 12.93 3.74 -2.02
C PRO A 372 13.78 4.92 -1.52
N ALA A 373 14.47 5.61 -2.43
CA ALA A 373 15.53 6.59 -2.13
C ALA A 373 15.03 8.02 -1.90
N ASP A 374 13.79 8.35 -2.27
CA ASP A 374 13.27 9.72 -2.23
C ASP A 374 12.27 9.93 -1.10
N GLU A 375 12.61 9.45 0.10
CA GLU A 375 11.75 9.62 1.27
C GLU A 375 11.99 11.00 1.91
N THR A 376 10.93 11.79 1.92
CA THR A 376 10.86 13.08 2.60
C THR A 376 10.14 12.89 3.92
N VAL A 377 10.83 13.11 5.03
CA VAL A 377 10.20 13.10 6.35
C VAL A 377 9.67 14.48 6.66
N VAL A 378 8.40 14.57 7.04
CA VAL A 378 7.79 15.79 7.57
C VAL A 378 7.64 15.60 9.06
N LEU A 379 8.46 16.32 9.84
CA LEU A 379 8.28 16.36 11.27
C LEU A 379 6.98 17.09 11.58
N ILE A 380 6.17 16.58 12.49
CA ILE A 380 4.96 17.26 12.94
C ILE A 380 4.94 17.32 14.46
N ASN A 381 4.65 18.50 14.99
CA ASN A 381 4.19 18.62 16.37
C ASN A 381 2.72 18.21 16.38
N ASP A 382 2.29 17.59 17.48
CA ASP A 382 1.00 16.92 17.61
C ASP A 382 -0.17 17.64 16.88
N LEU A 383 -0.78 16.97 15.89
CA LEU A 383 -1.91 17.50 15.10
C LEU A 383 -3.27 17.29 15.79
N HIS A 384 -3.30 16.81 17.04
CA HIS A 384 -4.52 16.40 17.73
C HIS A 384 -5.49 17.54 18.06
N ASP A 385 -5.03 18.77 18.34
CA ASP A 385 -5.94 19.88 18.69
C ASP A 385 -6.41 20.67 17.45
N ALA A 386 -7.57 20.31 16.90
CA ALA A 386 -8.14 21.03 15.76
C ALA A 386 -8.52 22.50 16.05
N ASN A 387 -8.60 22.90 17.32
CA ASN A 387 -9.14 24.19 17.71
C ASN A 387 -8.09 25.29 17.82
N LEU A 388 -6.80 24.95 17.86
CA LEU A 388 -5.72 25.94 17.89
C LEU A 388 -5.58 26.60 16.51
N PRO A 389 -5.74 27.94 16.39
CA PRO A 389 -5.60 28.66 15.12
C PRO A 389 -4.25 28.39 14.42
N GLU A 390 -3.18 28.23 15.19
CA GLU A 390 -1.83 27.93 14.73
C GLU A 390 -1.77 26.60 13.96
N LEU A 391 -2.55 25.61 14.40
CA LEU A 391 -2.62 24.29 13.77
C LEU A 391 -3.41 24.32 12.45
N ARG A 392 -4.24 25.34 12.18
CA ARG A 392 -4.91 25.48 10.86
C ARG A 392 -3.91 25.75 9.74
N HIS A 393 -2.94 26.63 9.98
CA HIS A 393 -1.91 26.93 9.00
C HIS A 393 -1.01 25.70 8.76
N LEU A 394 -0.60 25.03 9.84
CA LEU A 394 0.18 23.80 9.77
C LEU A 394 -0.53 22.72 8.94
N ARG A 395 -1.83 22.51 9.18
CA ARG A 395 -2.64 21.57 8.38
C ARG A 395 -2.68 21.96 6.91
N SER A 396 -2.89 23.24 6.60
CA SER A 396 -2.86 23.72 5.20
C SER A 396 -1.51 23.47 4.53
N LEU A 397 -0.40 23.69 5.24
CA LEU A 397 0.94 23.44 4.75
C LEU A 397 1.19 21.94 4.51
N CYS A 398 0.79 21.08 5.45
CA CYS A 398 0.91 19.63 5.30
C CYS A 398 0.04 19.08 4.16
N LEU A 399 -1.16 19.64 3.92
CA LEU A 399 -1.98 19.32 2.74
C LEU A 399 -1.26 19.67 1.44
N GLU A 400 -0.64 20.85 1.38
CA GLU A 400 0.09 21.30 0.19
C GLU A 400 1.33 20.42 -0.06
N ILE A 401 2.06 20.07 1.00
CA ILE A 401 3.19 19.12 0.93
C ILE A 401 2.73 17.77 0.37
N LEU A 402 1.63 17.20 0.88
CA LEU A 402 1.03 15.95 0.38
C LEU A 402 0.65 16.06 -1.09
N ARG A 403 -0.01 17.15 -1.48
CA ARG A 403 -0.42 17.40 -2.87
C ARG A 403 0.79 17.41 -3.80
N LEU A 404 1.82 18.15 -3.46
CA LEU A 404 3.02 18.30 -4.28
C LEU A 404 3.82 16.99 -4.36
N ALA A 405 3.94 16.24 -3.26
CA ALA A 405 4.63 14.95 -3.29
C ALA A 405 3.89 13.88 -4.09
N SER A 406 2.55 13.86 -4.00
CA SER A 406 1.73 12.97 -4.82
C SER A 406 1.93 13.25 -6.31
N LEU A 407 1.95 14.53 -6.70
CA LEU A 407 2.25 14.95 -8.08
C LEU A 407 3.67 14.58 -8.53
N ALA A 408 4.64 14.71 -7.62
CA ALA A 408 6.04 14.38 -7.87
C ALA A 408 6.36 12.88 -7.73
N LYS A 409 5.40 12.04 -7.32
CA LYS A 409 5.58 10.63 -6.98
C LYS A 409 6.72 10.40 -5.95
N ARG A 410 6.85 11.29 -4.96
CA ARG A 410 7.89 11.24 -3.92
C ARG A 410 7.35 10.72 -2.59
N SER A 411 8.02 9.76 -1.95
CA SER A 411 7.54 9.22 -0.68
C SER A 411 7.56 10.29 0.41
N ILE A 412 6.46 10.41 1.15
CA ILE A 412 6.37 11.27 2.35
C ILE A 412 6.01 10.42 3.56
N VAL A 413 6.74 10.66 4.65
CA VAL A 413 6.43 10.12 5.97
C VAL A 413 6.22 11.27 6.94
N PHE A 414 5.06 11.28 7.59
CA PHE A 414 4.81 12.19 8.71
C PHE A 414 5.30 11.55 10.00
N LEU A 415 6.15 12.25 10.73
CA LEU A 415 6.78 11.72 11.93
C LEU A 415 6.52 12.66 13.12
N PRO A 416 5.80 12.20 14.16
CA PRO A 416 5.63 12.98 15.38
C PRO A 416 6.96 13.22 16.06
N ILE A 417 7.26 14.48 16.38
CA ILE A 417 8.52 14.84 17.06
C ILE A 417 8.66 14.08 18.38
N GLN A 418 7.56 13.95 19.13
CA GLN A 418 7.53 13.24 20.41
C GLN A 418 7.90 11.75 20.30
N ASN A 419 7.85 11.18 19.08
CA ASN A 419 8.21 9.79 18.85
C ASN A 419 9.60 9.64 18.21
N LEU A 420 10.37 10.72 18.01
CA LEU A 420 11.70 10.66 17.39
C LEU A 420 12.70 9.77 18.14
N ASP A 421 12.52 9.61 19.46
CA ASP A 421 13.39 8.76 20.28
C ASP A 421 13.10 7.25 20.10
N GLU A 422 11.96 6.89 19.51
CA GLU A 422 11.68 5.51 19.17
C GLU A 422 12.61 5.02 18.05
N VAL A 423 13.19 3.84 18.21
CA VAL A 423 14.20 3.29 17.28
C VAL A 423 13.73 3.32 15.82
N HIS A 424 12.47 2.95 15.55
CA HIS A 424 11.91 2.95 14.20
C HIS A 424 11.83 4.36 13.59
N HIS A 425 11.33 5.34 14.35
CA HIS A 425 11.21 6.72 13.91
C HIS A 425 12.58 7.37 13.73
N ARG A 426 13.51 7.15 14.68
CA ARG A 426 14.90 7.59 14.53
C ARG A 426 15.53 7.02 13.27
N MET A 427 15.37 5.73 12.99
CA MET A 427 15.92 5.12 11.79
C MET A 427 15.28 5.67 10.50
N THR A 428 13.96 5.85 10.49
CA THR A 428 13.23 6.46 9.36
C THR A 428 13.72 7.88 9.12
N PHE A 429 13.83 8.67 10.18
CA PHE A 429 14.43 9.99 10.14
C PHE A 429 15.83 9.89 9.54
N LEU A 430 16.76 9.12 10.13
CA LEU A 430 18.17 8.99 9.72
C LEU A 430 18.35 8.56 8.26
N GLN A 431 17.43 7.79 7.70
CA GLN A 431 17.48 7.35 6.32
C GLN A 431 16.69 8.24 5.34
N ALA A 432 16.00 9.29 5.82
CA ALA A 432 15.31 10.26 4.97
C ALA A 432 16.30 11.06 4.11
N GLN A 433 15.96 11.27 2.85
CA GLN A 433 16.75 12.10 1.94
C GLN A 433 16.55 13.59 2.26
N SER A 434 15.33 13.97 2.61
CA SER A 434 15.03 15.32 3.06
C SER A 434 14.13 15.30 4.27
N VAL A 435 14.28 16.32 5.10
CA VAL A 435 13.47 16.54 6.29
C VAL A 435 12.84 17.91 6.16
N ILE A 436 11.52 17.98 6.33
CA ILE A 436 10.73 19.21 6.37
C ILE A 436 10.25 19.41 7.81
N VAL A 437 10.46 20.60 8.34
CA VAL A 437 9.99 21.02 9.67
C VAL A 437 9.02 22.19 9.48
N PRO A 438 7.70 21.98 9.54
CA PRO A 438 6.68 22.95 9.15
C PRO A 438 6.21 23.92 10.27
N PHE A 439 6.96 24.11 11.37
CA PHE A 439 6.54 24.95 12.50
C PHE A 439 7.68 25.77 13.14
N VAL A 440 7.31 26.83 13.85
CA VAL A 440 8.17 27.74 14.62
C VAL A 440 7.61 27.81 16.04
N GLU A 441 8.02 26.88 16.90
CA GLU A 441 7.97 27.11 18.34
C GLU A 441 9.42 27.21 18.81
N ASP A 442 9.78 28.34 19.41
CA ASP A 442 11.14 28.63 19.89
C ASP A 442 11.67 27.56 20.86
N GLY A 443 10.77 26.79 21.51
CA GLY A 443 11.14 25.71 22.41
C GLY A 443 11.61 24.42 21.72
N ILE A 444 11.23 24.16 20.46
CA ILE A 444 11.60 22.94 19.74
C ILE A 444 12.93 23.11 18.99
N LEU A 445 13.27 24.33 18.60
CA LEU A 445 14.48 24.62 17.84
C LEU A 445 15.75 24.14 18.57
N PRO A 446 15.97 24.42 19.88
CA PRO A 446 17.16 23.94 20.59
C PRO A 446 17.23 22.41 20.68
N PHE A 447 16.07 21.74 20.79
CA PHE A 447 16.02 20.28 20.76
C PHE A 447 16.43 19.75 19.39
N LEU A 448 15.83 20.26 18.31
CA LEU A 448 16.16 19.84 16.95
C LEU A 448 17.62 20.16 16.60
N GLU A 449 18.13 21.33 16.98
CA GLU A 449 19.53 21.71 16.78
C GLU A 449 20.47 20.75 17.51
N SER A 450 20.26 20.51 18.80
CA SER A 450 21.07 19.57 19.58
C SER A 450 21.03 18.15 18.99
N TRP A 451 19.85 17.73 18.55
CA TRP A 451 19.62 16.39 18.01
C TRP A 451 20.27 16.24 16.62
N LEU A 452 20.11 17.23 15.74
CA LEU A 452 20.72 17.28 14.42
C LEU A 452 22.26 17.39 14.48
N ILE A 453 22.79 18.10 15.48
CA ILE A 453 24.24 18.16 15.75
C ILE A 453 24.76 16.77 16.09
N SER A 454 24.03 15.98 16.87
CA SER A 454 24.44 14.61 17.21
C SER A 454 24.33 13.60 16.06
N GLU A 455 23.51 13.91 15.05
CA GLU A 455 23.15 12.99 13.96
C GLU A 455 23.23 13.69 12.58
N PRO A 456 24.45 14.02 12.11
CA PRO A 456 24.63 14.85 10.94
C PRO A 456 24.07 14.18 9.67
N LYS A 457 23.12 14.86 9.02
CA LYS A 457 22.55 14.52 7.72
C LYS A 457 23.03 15.45 6.63
N ALA A 458 23.11 14.93 5.41
CA ALA A 458 23.53 15.68 4.23
C ALA A 458 22.51 16.74 3.76
N SER A 459 21.22 16.64 4.12
CA SER A 459 20.20 17.61 3.70
C SER A 459 18.99 17.66 4.64
N VAL A 460 19.05 18.57 5.62
CA VAL A 460 17.88 19.00 6.41
C VAL A 460 17.43 20.34 5.85
N ARG A 461 16.12 20.49 5.57
CA ARG A 461 15.55 21.76 5.11
C ARG A 461 14.52 22.23 6.12
N ILE A 462 14.89 23.23 6.90
CA ILE A 462 13.98 23.83 7.87
C ILE A 462 13.15 24.86 7.13
N LEU A 463 11.82 24.70 7.17
CA LEU A 463 10.90 25.68 6.60
C LEU A 463 10.49 26.64 7.70
N PHE A 464 11.12 27.81 7.73
CA PHE A 464 10.71 28.87 8.62
C PHE A 464 9.44 29.54 8.09
N ASN A 465 8.40 29.58 8.91
CA ASN A 465 7.27 30.45 8.67
C ASN A 465 7.63 31.83 9.23
N SER A 466 8.08 32.76 8.39
CA SER A 466 8.09 34.16 8.82
C SER A 466 6.64 34.58 9.02
N ALA A 467 6.34 35.26 10.13
CA ALA A 467 4.98 35.71 10.48
C ALA A 467 4.30 36.61 9.42
N GLN A 468 4.94 36.84 8.27
CA GLN A 468 4.45 37.62 7.13
C GLN A 468 4.04 36.75 5.92
N GLY A 469 3.38 35.61 6.14
CA GLY A 469 2.28 35.08 5.30
C GLY A 469 2.40 34.88 3.78
N LYS A 470 3.54 35.18 3.12
CA LYS A 470 3.67 35.13 1.65
C LYS A 470 4.78 34.23 1.10
N SER A 471 5.72 33.72 1.92
CA SER A 471 6.87 32.96 1.39
C SER A 471 6.80 31.43 1.53
N SER A 472 5.91 30.84 2.34
CA SER A 472 6.02 29.41 2.68
C SER A 472 5.70 28.45 1.52
N VAL A 473 4.73 28.75 0.65
CA VAL A 473 4.32 27.86 -0.47
C VAL A 473 5.35 27.85 -1.61
N GLU A 474 5.94 28.99 -1.93
CA GLU A 474 7.01 29.08 -2.94
C GLU A 474 8.27 28.34 -2.48
N THR A 475 8.59 28.42 -1.18
CA THR A 475 9.71 27.67 -0.60
C THR A 475 9.45 26.16 -0.63
N VAL A 476 8.26 25.67 -0.25
CA VAL A 476 7.91 24.23 -0.38
C VAL A 476 8.00 23.75 -1.82
N THR A 477 7.47 24.54 -2.76
CA THR A 477 7.49 24.23 -4.20
C THR A 477 8.94 24.17 -4.71
N THR A 478 9.80 25.09 -4.27
CA THR A 478 11.22 25.12 -4.59
C THR A 478 11.94 23.93 -3.97
N ILE A 479 11.62 23.55 -2.73
CA ILE A 479 12.20 22.39 -2.05
C ILE A 479 11.88 21.09 -2.77
N LEU A 480 10.62 20.90 -3.16
CA LEU A 480 10.20 19.70 -3.87
C LEU A 480 10.69 19.67 -5.32
N ARG A 481 11.17 20.79 -5.87
CA ARG A 481 11.74 20.89 -7.22
C ARG A 481 13.27 20.87 -7.28
N ALA A 482 13.97 21.41 -6.28
CA ALA A 482 15.43 21.52 -6.26
C ALA A 482 16.05 20.16 -5.89
N GLN A 483 16.77 19.54 -6.84
CA GLN A 483 17.48 18.27 -6.62
C GLN A 483 18.77 18.39 -5.80
N ASP A 484 19.28 19.61 -5.58
CA ASP A 484 20.60 19.81 -4.97
C ASP A 484 20.57 20.25 -3.49
N SER A 485 21.58 19.78 -2.76
CA SER A 485 21.85 20.01 -1.34
C SER A 485 22.21 21.46 -1.05
N LEU A 486 21.35 22.15 -0.31
CA LEU A 486 21.66 23.43 0.34
C LEU A 486 20.95 23.47 1.69
N ILE A 487 21.74 23.56 2.76
CA ILE A 487 21.26 24.05 4.06
C ILE A 487 21.11 25.57 3.85
N THR A 488 19.87 26.05 3.83
CA THR A 488 19.57 27.48 3.80
C THR A 488 18.96 27.85 5.14
N TYR A 489 19.71 28.58 5.95
CA TYR A 489 19.16 29.39 7.02
C TYR A 489 18.70 30.70 6.36
N ASP A 490 17.39 30.89 6.29
CA ASP A 490 16.78 32.05 5.62
C ASP A 490 16.36 33.09 6.65
N ASP A 491 17.34 33.85 7.16
CA ASP A 491 17.09 35.00 8.05
C ASP A 491 16.94 36.31 7.28
N ASP A 492 17.09 36.33 5.95
CA ASP A 492 17.15 37.60 5.22
C ASP A 492 16.62 37.54 3.76
N LEU A 493 15.29 37.59 3.64
CA LEU A 493 14.56 37.69 2.37
C LEU A 493 14.73 39.04 1.65
N SER A 494 15.70 39.87 2.05
CA SER A 494 16.05 41.11 1.35
C SER A 494 17.13 40.93 0.27
N ASN A 495 17.89 39.81 0.27
CA ASN A 495 19.02 39.62 -0.64
C ASN A 495 18.79 38.63 -1.81
N ILE A 496 17.69 37.87 -1.84
CA ILE A 496 17.38 36.91 -2.93
C ILE A 496 16.64 37.58 -4.12
N THR A 497 16.67 38.92 -4.21
CA THR A 497 16.22 39.66 -5.41
C THR A 497 17.35 40.36 -6.17
N ARG A 498 18.61 40.14 -5.79
CA ARG A 498 19.77 40.72 -6.51
C ARG A 498 20.69 39.70 -7.22
N ALA A 499 20.49 38.40 -7.02
CA ALA A 499 21.27 37.36 -7.69
C ALA A 499 20.60 36.74 -8.94
N ALA A 500 19.42 37.21 -9.33
CA ALA A 500 18.72 36.76 -10.55
C ALA A 500 18.64 37.84 -11.65
N ALA A 501 19.40 38.94 -11.52
CA ALA A 501 19.50 40.01 -12.54
C ALA A 501 20.95 40.24 -13.03
N GLY A 502 21.82 39.22 -12.93
CA GLY A 502 23.23 39.30 -13.32
C GLY A 502 23.75 38.10 -14.10
N ALA A 503 22.87 37.28 -14.69
CA ALA A 503 23.24 36.14 -15.54
C ALA A 503 22.54 36.20 -16.90
N LEU A 504 22.39 37.42 -17.43
CA LEU A 504 22.16 37.75 -18.84
C LEU A 504 22.62 39.20 -19.06
N ALA A 505 23.95 39.36 -19.03
CA ALA A 505 24.72 40.42 -19.69
C ALA A 505 26.03 39.80 -20.15
#